data_AF-A0A3A4R7J5-F1
#
_entry.id   AF-A0A3A4R7J5-F1
#
_cell.length_a   1.000
_cell.length_b   1.000
_cell.length_c   1.000
_cell.angle_alpha   90.00
_cell.angle_beta   90.00
_cell.angle_gamma   90.00
#
_symmetry.space_group_name_H-M   'P 1'
#
loop_
_entity.id
_entity.type
_entity.pdbx_description
1 polymer ?
#
loop_
_entity_poly.entity_id
_entity_poly.type
_entity_poly.pdbx_seq_one_letter_code
_entity_poly.pdbx_strand_id
1 'polypeptide(L)'
;MNNLSQKPQVLLHVCCAPCSPYVVDLLSQDYTPILYFYNPNIHPHEEYALRVDEIERFARGTGNALYCGDEDTDLFFDAVRGYENEPEKGKRCEICFKLRLDKACTFAQSQNIKYVTTTLTVSPHKCAKTINRIGAETAALHNVIFLAENFKKNDGFRKTVQMAKQYSFYRQNYCGCIFSKKN
;
A
#
# COMPACT_ATOMS: atom_id res chain seq x y z
N MET A 1 -14.36 -34.40 -11.34
CA MET A 1 -13.13 -33.62 -11.13
C MET A 1 -13.51 -32.39 -10.32
N ASN A 2 -13.04 -32.29 -9.08
CA ASN A 2 -13.43 -31.22 -8.15
C ASN A 2 -12.97 -29.87 -8.68
N ASN A 3 -13.92 -29.01 -9.09
CA ASN A 3 -13.68 -27.58 -9.21
C ASN A 3 -13.50 -27.02 -7.79
N LEU A 4 -12.27 -27.09 -7.27
CA LEU A 4 -11.85 -26.21 -6.19
C LEU A 4 -11.95 -24.79 -6.77
N SER A 5 -13.02 -24.07 -6.43
CA SER A 5 -13.23 -22.69 -6.84
C SER A 5 -11.97 -21.87 -6.51
N GLN A 6 -11.26 -21.43 -7.54
CA GLN A 6 -10.06 -20.60 -7.40
C GLN A 6 -10.44 -19.34 -6.60
N LYS A 7 -9.69 -19.03 -5.54
CA LYS A 7 -10.00 -17.88 -4.69
C LYS A 7 -10.01 -16.60 -5.52
N PRO A 8 -10.97 -15.67 -5.30
CA PRO A 8 -11.00 -14.40 -6.01
C PRO A 8 -9.69 -13.63 -5.84
N GLN A 9 -9.24 -12.94 -6.89
CA GLN A 9 -8.04 -12.11 -6.82
C GLN A 9 -8.33 -10.79 -6.10
N VAL A 10 -7.37 -10.33 -5.30
CA VAL A 10 -7.40 -9.01 -4.68
C VAL A 10 -6.09 -8.28 -4.98
N LEU A 11 -6.18 -7.06 -5.49
CA LEU A 11 -5.04 -6.17 -5.60
C LEU A 11 -4.74 -5.56 -4.22
N LEU A 12 -3.60 -5.87 -3.66
CA LEU A 12 -3.09 -5.25 -2.45
C LEU A 12 -2.14 -4.12 -2.83
N HIS A 13 -2.56 -2.87 -2.65
CA HIS A 13 -1.63 -1.75 -2.70
C HIS A 13 -0.66 -1.83 -1.51
N VAL A 14 0.64 -1.82 -1.80
CA VAL A 14 1.73 -1.94 -0.83
C VAL A 14 2.48 -0.62 -0.72
N CYS A 15 2.61 -0.08 0.50
CA CYS A 15 3.40 1.13 0.73
C CYS A 15 4.89 0.92 1.03
N CYS A 16 5.22 -0.23 1.60
CA CYS A 16 6.58 -0.70 1.87
C CYS A 16 6.51 -2.19 2.26
N ALA A 17 7.59 -2.94 2.04
CA ALA A 17 7.65 -4.37 2.34
C ALA A 17 7.30 -4.75 3.80
N PRO A 18 7.75 -4.01 4.83
CA PRO A 18 7.43 -4.35 6.22
C PRO A 18 5.94 -4.39 6.56
N CYS A 19 5.08 -3.71 5.79
CA CYS A 19 3.63 -3.68 6.06
C CYS A 19 2.86 -4.84 5.42
N SER A 20 3.52 -5.67 4.60
CA SER A 20 2.86 -6.64 3.73
C SER A 20 2.60 -8.01 4.37
N PRO A 21 3.53 -8.65 5.12
CA PRO A 21 3.41 -10.07 5.44
C PRO A 21 2.10 -10.46 6.14
N TYR A 22 1.75 -9.75 7.21
CA TYR A 22 0.53 -10.04 7.97
C TYR A 22 -0.73 -9.85 7.12
N VAL A 23 -0.74 -8.83 6.27
CA VAL A 23 -1.89 -8.54 5.40
C VAL A 23 -2.01 -9.59 4.31
N VAL A 24 -0.89 -10.03 3.73
CA VAL A 24 -0.87 -11.11 2.74
C VAL A 24 -1.36 -12.42 3.36
N ASP A 25 -0.87 -12.80 4.54
CA ASP A 25 -1.31 -14.01 5.24
C ASP A 25 -2.81 -13.98 5.55
N LEU A 26 -3.33 -12.82 5.99
CA LEU A 26 -4.75 -12.65 6.28
C LEU A 26 -5.60 -12.75 5.01
N LEU A 27 -5.24 -12.01 3.95
CA LEU A 27 -5.98 -12.03 2.68
C LEU A 27 -5.92 -13.40 2.00
N SER A 28 -4.82 -14.13 2.15
CA SER A 28 -4.63 -15.46 1.55
C SER A 28 -5.61 -16.52 2.08
N GLN A 29 -6.35 -16.23 3.16
CA GLN A 29 -7.40 -17.10 3.67
C GLN A 29 -8.59 -17.15 2.71
N ASP A 30 -8.98 -16.01 2.14
CA ASP A 30 -10.19 -15.87 1.33
C ASP A 30 -9.93 -15.44 -0.13
N TYR A 31 -8.75 -14.88 -0.41
CA TYR A 31 -8.38 -14.30 -1.70
C TYR A 31 -7.03 -14.82 -2.21
N THR A 32 -6.72 -14.52 -3.47
CA THR A 32 -5.38 -14.61 -4.06
C THR A 32 -4.78 -13.20 -4.13
N PRO A 33 -3.85 -12.81 -3.22
CA PRO A 33 -3.29 -11.46 -3.21
C PRO A 33 -2.30 -11.25 -4.36
N ILE A 34 -2.52 -10.16 -5.11
CA ILE A 34 -1.60 -9.61 -6.10
C ILE A 34 -1.04 -8.31 -5.53
N LEU A 35 0.27 -8.21 -5.40
CA LEU A 35 0.93 -7.06 -4.81
C LEU A 35 1.09 -5.96 -5.86
N TYR A 36 0.76 -4.73 -5.48
CA TYR A 36 1.00 -3.54 -6.28
C TYR A 36 1.78 -2.52 -5.46
N PHE A 37 3.07 -2.36 -5.75
CA PHE A 37 3.88 -1.34 -5.13
C PHE A 37 3.74 -0.03 -5.89
N TYR A 38 3.17 0.97 -5.24
CA TYR A 38 3.13 2.33 -5.78
C TYR A 38 3.17 3.33 -4.64
N ASN A 39 4.20 4.18 -4.65
CA ASN A 39 4.38 5.16 -3.62
C ASN A 39 5.22 6.36 -4.11
N PRO A 40 4.61 7.32 -4.80
CA PRO A 40 5.33 8.39 -5.47
C PRO A 40 5.89 9.45 -4.52
N ASN A 41 5.59 9.34 -3.23
CA ASN A 41 6.10 10.27 -2.23
C ASN A 41 7.48 9.90 -1.70
N ILE A 42 8.01 8.72 -2.05
CA ILE A 42 9.29 8.25 -1.49
C ILE A 42 10.41 9.12 -2.07
N HIS A 43 11.18 9.73 -1.18
CA HIS A 43 12.32 10.54 -1.54
C HIS A 43 13.37 10.50 -0.43
N PRO A 44 14.68 10.38 -0.73
CA PRO A 44 15.26 10.43 -2.06
C PRO A 44 15.18 9.11 -2.83
N HIS A 45 15.65 9.10 -4.09
CA HIS A 45 15.58 7.94 -4.98
C HIS A 45 16.22 6.69 -4.37
N GLU A 46 17.28 6.84 -3.57
CA GLU A 46 17.92 5.72 -2.88
C GLU A 46 16.97 5.02 -1.91
N GLU A 47 16.09 5.76 -1.23
CA GLU A 47 15.05 5.17 -0.38
C GLU A 47 14.01 4.41 -1.23
N TYR A 48 13.67 4.94 -2.41
CA TYR A 48 12.74 4.29 -3.32
C TYR A 48 13.31 2.95 -3.80
N ALA A 49 14.55 2.95 -4.30
CA ALA A 49 15.25 1.73 -4.73
C ALA A 49 15.30 0.67 -3.62
N LEU A 50 15.70 1.05 -2.41
CA LEU A 50 15.72 0.13 -1.26
C LEU A 50 14.34 -0.46 -0.94
N ARG A 51 13.27 0.33 -1.04
CA ARG A 51 11.91 -0.15 -0.77
C ARG A 51 11.39 -1.07 -1.87
N VAL A 52 11.78 -0.83 -3.13
CA VAL A 52 11.47 -1.69 -4.27
C VAL A 52 12.18 -3.04 -4.12
N ASP A 53 13.49 -3.04 -3.87
CA ASP A 53 14.27 -4.26 -3.68
C ASP A 53 13.68 -5.16 -2.58
N GLU A 54 13.24 -4.56 -1.48
CA GLU A 54 12.64 -5.30 -0.36
C GLU A 54 11.29 -5.91 -0.69
N ILE A 55 10.43 -5.20 -1.44
CA ILE A 55 9.13 -5.76 -1.81
C ILE A 55 9.28 -6.84 -2.89
N GLU A 56 10.23 -6.70 -3.80
CA GLU A 56 10.58 -7.74 -4.77
C GLU A 56 11.14 -9.00 -4.10
N ARG A 57 12.04 -8.82 -3.13
CA ARG A 57 12.56 -9.92 -2.32
C ARG A 57 11.44 -10.65 -1.58
N PHE A 58 10.51 -9.91 -0.98
CA PHE A 58 9.34 -10.49 -0.32
C PHE A 58 8.47 -11.28 -1.31
N ALA A 59 8.07 -10.66 -2.42
CA ALA A 59 7.20 -11.26 -3.42
C ALA A 59 7.79 -12.56 -4.00
N ARG A 60 9.09 -12.56 -4.31
CA ARG A 60 9.82 -13.76 -4.76
C ARG A 60 9.88 -14.83 -3.68
N GLY A 61 10.08 -14.44 -2.42
CA GLY A 61 10.14 -15.38 -1.29
C GLY A 61 8.80 -16.04 -0.96
N THR A 62 7.69 -15.35 -1.20
CA THR A 62 6.33 -15.87 -0.92
C THR A 62 5.60 -16.40 -2.16
N GLY A 63 6.17 -16.21 -3.35
CA GLY A 63 5.53 -16.59 -4.62
C GLY A 63 4.33 -15.72 -5.00
N ASN A 64 4.20 -14.52 -4.41
CA ASN A 64 3.14 -13.58 -4.79
C ASN A 64 3.50 -12.85 -6.08
N ALA A 65 2.53 -12.66 -6.96
CA ALA A 65 2.68 -11.75 -8.09
C ALA A 65 2.88 -10.32 -7.59
N LEU A 66 3.85 -9.61 -8.16
CA LEU A 66 4.17 -8.23 -7.84
C LEU A 66 4.21 -7.40 -9.12
N TYR A 67 3.58 -6.23 -9.04
CA TYR A 67 3.67 -5.17 -10.03
C TYR A 67 4.17 -3.89 -9.34
N CYS A 68 5.14 -3.24 -9.95
CA CYS A 68 5.64 -1.94 -9.49
C CYS A 68 5.11 -0.86 -10.44
N GLY A 69 4.41 0.13 -9.88
CA GLY A 69 4.06 1.34 -10.61
C GLY A 69 5.25 2.28 -10.74
N ASP A 70 5.13 3.26 -11.64
CA ASP A 70 6.13 4.29 -11.88
C ASP A 70 6.47 5.07 -10.59
N GLU A 71 7.68 5.63 -10.51
CA GLU A 71 8.10 6.42 -9.34
C GLU A 71 7.29 7.72 -9.21
N ASP A 72 6.80 8.30 -10.32
CA ASP A 72 5.84 9.42 -10.38
C ASP A 72 6.10 10.55 -9.35
N THR A 73 7.37 10.86 -9.04
CA THR A 73 7.72 11.82 -7.98
C THR A 73 7.27 13.24 -8.32
N ASP A 74 7.42 13.64 -9.59
CA ASP A 74 6.97 14.95 -10.06
C ASP A 74 5.46 15.10 -9.94
N LEU A 75 4.71 14.04 -10.25
CA LEU A 75 3.25 13.99 -10.07
C LEU A 75 2.86 14.19 -8.60
N PHE A 76 3.63 13.59 -7.67
CA PHE A 76 3.42 13.83 -6.24
C PHE A 76 3.67 15.29 -5.85
N PHE A 77 4.78 15.90 -6.29
CA PHE A 77 5.10 17.29 -6.01
C PHE A 77 4.05 18.25 -6.55
N ASP A 78 3.58 18.01 -7.78
CA ASP A 78 2.51 18.80 -8.39
C ASP A 78 1.18 18.66 -7.62
N ALA A 79 0.82 17.44 -7.22
CA ALA A 79 -0.41 17.19 -6.48
C ALA A 79 -0.44 17.86 -5.10
N VAL A 80 0.71 17.99 -4.43
CA VAL A 80 0.81 18.58 -3.08
C VAL A 80 1.21 20.05 -3.08
N ARG A 81 1.32 20.68 -4.25
CA ARG A 81 1.66 22.09 -4.39
C ARG A 81 0.68 22.97 -3.61
N GLY A 82 1.20 23.86 -2.76
CA GLY A 82 0.42 24.69 -1.84
C GLY A 82 0.04 24.01 -0.52
N TYR A 83 0.41 22.74 -0.31
CA TYR A 83 0.21 21.98 0.92
C TYR A 83 1.52 21.53 1.56
N GLU A 84 2.65 22.12 1.16
CA GLU A 84 4.00 21.77 1.63
C GLU A 84 4.14 21.98 3.14
N ASN A 85 3.48 23.00 3.68
CA ASN A 85 3.52 23.36 5.10
C ASN A 85 2.46 22.64 5.95
N GLU A 86 1.59 21.82 5.36
CA GLU A 86 0.62 21.04 6.15
C GLU A 86 1.35 20.09 7.12
N PRO A 87 0.84 19.91 8.34
CA PRO A 87 1.41 18.94 9.26
C PRO A 87 1.27 17.51 8.72
N GLU A 88 2.13 16.60 9.18
CA GLU A 88 1.90 15.17 8.96
C GLU A 88 0.52 14.78 9.51
N LYS A 89 -0.20 13.92 8.77
CA LYS A 89 -1.62 13.57 9.00
C LYS A 89 -2.62 14.69 8.65
N GLY A 90 -2.15 15.83 8.13
CA GLY A 90 -2.97 16.90 7.55
C GLY A 90 -3.36 16.63 6.08
N LYS A 91 -3.79 17.69 5.39
CA LYS A 91 -4.38 17.58 4.04
C LYS A 91 -3.42 16.99 3.00
N ARG A 92 -2.12 17.30 3.10
CA ARG A 92 -1.08 16.71 2.24
C ARG A 92 -1.09 15.18 2.27
N CYS A 93 -1.31 14.58 3.44
CA CYS A 93 -1.38 13.12 3.56
C CYS A 93 -2.63 12.55 2.87
N GLU A 94 -3.77 13.24 2.94
CA GLU A 94 -4.98 12.82 2.23
C GLU A 94 -4.79 12.83 0.70
N ILE A 95 -4.16 13.90 0.17
CA ILE A 95 -3.80 14.00 -1.25
C ILE A 95 -2.89 12.83 -1.66
N CYS A 96 -1.85 12.56 -0.86
CA CYS A 96 -0.94 11.44 -1.09
C CYS A 96 -1.67 10.08 -1.10
N PHE A 97 -2.60 9.84 -0.16
CA PHE A 97 -3.37 8.60 -0.14
C PHE A 97 -4.28 8.49 -1.35
N LYS A 98 -4.93 9.59 -1.76
CA LYS A 98 -5.79 9.62 -2.95
C LYS A 98 -4.99 9.24 -4.19
N LEU A 99 -3.84 9.89 -4.43
CA LEU A 99 -2.99 9.62 -5.58
C LEU A 99 -2.60 8.14 -5.68
N ARG A 100 -2.27 7.55 -4.53
CA ARG A 100 -1.82 6.15 -4.44
C ARG A 100 -2.94 5.15 -4.66
N LEU A 101 -4.09 5.38 -4.05
CA LEU A 101 -5.26 4.51 -4.16
C LEU A 101 -5.90 4.63 -5.54
N ASP A 102 -5.81 5.81 -6.18
CA ASP A 102 -6.27 6.03 -7.55
C ASP A 102 -5.48 5.21 -8.55
N LYS A 103 -4.15 5.34 -8.55
CA LYS A 103 -3.29 4.51 -9.40
C LYS A 103 -3.50 3.01 -9.15
N ALA A 104 -3.72 2.58 -7.90
CA ALA A 104 -4.03 1.19 -7.58
C ALA A 104 -5.39 0.74 -8.16
N CYS A 105 -6.43 1.56 -8.07
CA CYS A 105 -7.74 1.24 -8.64
C CYS A 105 -7.70 1.23 -10.18
N THR A 106 -6.99 2.17 -10.80
CA THR A 106 -6.76 2.18 -12.25
C THR A 106 -6.02 0.93 -12.71
N PHE A 107 -4.97 0.53 -11.98
CA PHE A 107 -4.24 -0.70 -12.28
C PHE A 107 -5.14 -1.94 -12.11
N ALA A 108 -5.91 -2.03 -11.03
CA ALA A 108 -6.85 -3.13 -10.83
C ALA A 108 -7.85 -3.24 -11.98
N GLN A 109 -8.44 -2.12 -12.40
CA GLN A 109 -9.36 -2.07 -13.53
C GLN A 109 -8.70 -2.56 -14.83
N SER A 110 -7.49 -2.10 -15.15
CA SER A 110 -6.77 -2.51 -16.37
C SER A 110 -6.40 -4.00 -16.38
N GLN A 111 -6.20 -4.59 -15.20
CA GLN A 111 -5.94 -6.02 -15.02
C GLN A 111 -7.21 -6.87 -14.82
N ASN A 112 -8.40 -6.28 -14.90
CA ASN A 112 -9.69 -6.93 -14.61
C ASN A 112 -9.78 -7.54 -13.19
N ILE A 113 -9.07 -6.96 -12.23
CA ILE A 113 -9.12 -7.36 -10.82
C ILE A 113 -10.23 -6.59 -10.11
N LYS A 114 -11.23 -7.31 -9.61
CA LYS A 114 -12.44 -6.71 -9.01
C LYS A 114 -12.22 -6.08 -7.64
N TYR A 115 -11.31 -6.63 -6.84
CA TYR A 115 -11.13 -6.24 -5.44
C TYR A 115 -9.82 -5.51 -5.22
N VAL A 116 -9.84 -4.42 -4.47
CA VAL A 116 -8.65 -3.62 -4.12
C VAL A 116 -8.62 -3.37 -2.62
N THR A 117 -7.45 -3.43 -2.00
CA THR A 117 -7.22 -2.99 -0.62
C THR A 117 -5.82 -2.42 -0.45
N THR A 118 -5.43 -2.07 0.78
CA THR A 118 -4.18 -1.34 1.03
C THR A 118 -3.52 -1.69 2.35
N THR A 119 -2.19 -1.78 2.36
CA THR A 119 -1.41 -1.91 3.59
C THR A 119 -1.32 -0.60 4.40
N LEU A 120 -1.81 0.53 3.86
CA LEU A 120 -1.75 1.84 4.53
C LEU A 120 -2.44 1.84 5.91
N THR A 121 -3.43 0.96 6.14
CA THR A 121 -4.16 0.92 7.41
C THR A 121 -3.45 0.14 8.52
N VAL A 122 -2.33 -0.53 8.23
CA VAL A 122 -1.46 -1.22 9.20
C VAL A 122 -0.74 -0.25 10.13
N SER A 123 -0.39 0.94 9.64
CA SER A 123 0.39 1.88 10.44
C SER A 123 -0.45 2.50 11.57
N PRO A 124 0.09 2.60 12.81
CA PRO A 124 -0.57 3.32 13.90
C PRO A 124 -0.59 4.84 13.65
N HIS A 125 0.29 5.34 12.80
CA HIS A 125 0.38 6.77 12.49
C HIS A 125 -0.60 7.23 11.41
N LYS A 126 -1.30 6.30 10.74
CA LYS A 126 -2.25 6.61 9.66
C LYS A 126 -3.69 6.37 10.09
N CYS A 127 -4.57 7.31 9.75
CA CYS A 127 -6.00 7.22 10.05
C CYS A 127 -6.70 6.23 9.10
N ALA A 128 -7.07 5.06 9.60
CA ALA A 128 -7.74 4.03 8.79
C ALA A 128 -9.11 4.50 8.28
N LYS A 129 -9.85 5.31 9.05
CA LYS A 129 -11.14 5.88 8.62
C LYS A 129 -10.97 6.77 7.38
N THR A 130 -9.97 7.65 7.39
CA THR A 130 -9.64 8.52 6.24
C THR A 130 -9.21 7.70 5.02
N ILE A 131 -8.31 6.74 5.22
CA ILE A 131 -7.82 5.86 4.13
C ILE A 131 -8.97 5.06 3.51
N ASN A 132 -9.83 4.46 4.34
CA ASN A 132 -10.95 3.65 3.85
C ASN A 132 -12.00 4.48 3.12
N ARG A 133 -12.27 5.71 3.60
CA ARG A 133 -13.12 6.66 2.87
C ARG A 133 -12.54 6.98 1.49
N ILE A 134 -11.28 7.39 1.42
CA ILE A 134 -10.60 7.72 0.15
C ILE A 134 -10.58 6.50 -0.78
N GLY A 135 -10.29 5.31 -0.26
CA GLY A 135 -10.29 4.08 -1.04
C GLY A 135 -11.66 3.75 -1.64
N ALA A 136 -12.74 3.89 -0.87
CA ALA A 136 -14.10 3.68 -1.36
C ALA A 136 -14.51 4.72 -2.41
N GLU A 137 -14.23 6.01 -2.16
CA GLU A 137 -14.47 7.10 -3.11
C GLU A 137 -13.75 6.85 -4.44
N THR A 138 -12.51 6.38 -4.37
CA THR A 138 -11.68 6.14 -5.55
C THR A 138 -12.14 4.90 -6.31
N ALA A 139 -12.40 3.79 -5.61
CA ALA A 139 -12.88 2.56 -6.24
C ALA A 139 -14.20 2.74 -6.99
N ALA A 140 -15.09 3.60 -6.48
CA ALA A 140 -16.34 3.97 -7.16
C ALA A 140 -16.12 4.62 -8.54
N LEU A 141 -14.99 5.30 -8.76
CA LEU A 141 -14.63 5.92 -10.05
C LEU A 141 -14.11 4.89 -11.07
N HIS A 142 -13.57 3.75 -10.60
CA HIS A 142 -12.87 2.77 -11.44
C HIS A 142 -13.64 1.44 -11.60
N ASN A 143 -14.91 1.37 -11.18
CA ASN A 143 -15.73 0.15 -11.21
C ASN A 143 -15.06 -1.06 -10.53
N VAL A 144 -14.35 -0.81 -9.43
CA VAL A 144 -13.74 -1.84 -8.57
C VAL A 144 -14.34 -1.75 -7.16
N ILE A 145 -14.12 -2.77 -6.34
CA ILE A 145 -14.60 -2.84 -4.96
C ILE A 145 -13.42 -2.64 -4.02
N PHE A 146 -13.47 -1.59 -3.20
CA PHE A 146 -12.49 -1.38 -2.13
C PHE A 146 -12.86 -2.21 -0.89
N LEU A 147 -12.01 -3.16 -0.52
CA LEU A 147 -12.13 -3.91 0.73
C LEU A 147 -11.54 -3.07 1.87
N ALA A 148 -12.42 -2.28 2.49
CA ALA A 148 -12.08 -1.39 3.57
C ALA A 148 -11.75 -2.17 4.85
N GLU A 149 -10.49 -2.14 5.27
CA GLU A 149 -10.02 -2.87 6.44
C GLU A 149 -9.17 -2.01 7.37
N ASN A 150 -9.16 -2.38 8.65
CA ASN A 150 -8.31 -1.73 9.65
C ASN A 150 -7.27 -2.73 10.18
N PHE A 151 -6.25 -2.99 9.37
CA PHE A 151 -5.26 -4.04 9.62
C PHE A 151 -4.38 -3.83 10.86
N LYS A 152 -4.49 -2.70 11.58
CA LYS A 152 -3.82 -2.54 12.89
C LYS A 152 -4.60 -3.08 14.08
N LYS A 153 -5.92 -3.33 13.93
CA LYS A 153 -6.74 -3.95 15.00
C LYS A 153 -6.32 -5.41 15.23
N ASN A 154 -6.79 -6.02 16.32
CA ASN A 154 -6.55 -7.44 16.65
C ASN A 154 -5.06 -7.84 16.65
N ASP A 155 -4.23 -6.99 17.24
CA ASP A 155 -2.76 -7.07 17.25
C ASP A 155 -2.09 -7.04 15.88
N GLY A 156 -2.81 -6.64 14.82
CA GLY A 156 -2.30 -6.68 13.46
C GLY A 156 -1.03 -5.84 13.26
N PHE A 157 -0.92 -4.69 13.92
CA PHE A 157 0.35 -3.93 13.90
C PHE A 157 1.49 -4.70 14.57
N ARG A 158 1.25 -5.29 15.75
CA ARG A 158 2.26 -6.07 16.47
C ARG A 158 2.73 -7.29 15.66
N LYS A 159 1.77 -8.03 15.07
CA LYS A 159 2.03 -9.17 14.18
C LYS A 159 2.86 -8.74 12.98
N THR A 160 2.50 -7.62 12.36
CA THR A 160 3.26 -7.06 11.23
C THR A 160 4.71 -6.74 11.63
N VAL A 161 4.94 -6.10 12.78
CA VAL A 161 6.29 -5.81 13.29
C VAL A 161 7.08 -7.09 13.56
N GLN A 162 6.44 -8.12 14.12
CA GLN A 162 7.10 -9.40 14.38
C GLN A 162 7.50 -10.10 13.08
N MET A 163 6.59 -10.18 12.11
CA MET A 163 6.87 -10.80 10.81
C MET A 163 7.94 -10.02 10.05
N ALA A 164 7.90 -8.68 10.08
CA ALA A 164 8.93 -7.88 9.42
C ALA A 164 10.35 -8.17 9.94
N LYS A 165 10.49 -8.50 11.25
CA LYS A 165 11.76 -8.97 11.81
C LYS A 165 12.16 -10.35 11.30
N GLN A 166 11.21 -11.27 11.17
CA GLN A 166 11.46 -12.62 10.65
C GLN A 166 11.96 -12.59 9.21
N TYR A 167 11.40 -11.71 8.37
CA TYR A 167 11.86 -11.48 7.01
C TYR A 167 13.15 -10.65 6.92
N SER A 168 13.67 -10.15 8.04
CA SER A 168 14.83 -9.26 8.10
C SER A 168 14.71 -8.05 7.17
N PHE A 169 13.53 -7.43 7.11
CA PHE A 169 13.33 -6.26 6.25
C PHE A 169 14.12 -5.05 6.73
N TYR A 170 14.63 -4.28 5.79
CA TYR A 170 14.98 -2.89 5.98
C TYR A 170 13.80 -2.12 6.60
N ARG A 171 14.06 -1.47 7.73
CA ARG A 171 13.06 -0.72 8.49
C ARG A 171 13.26 0.77 8.29
N GLN A 172 12.27 1.39 7.66
CA GLN A 172 12.25 2.83 7.40
C GLN A 172 12.06 3.62 8.70
N ASN A 173 12.69 4.79 8.80
CA ASN A 173 12.56 5.71 9.93
C ASN A 173 11.55 6.86 9.67
N TYR A 174 10.93 6.91 8.50
CA TYR A 174 9.95 7.93 8.09
C TYR A 174 9.03 7.37 7.00
N CYS A 175 7.96 8.11 6.66
CA CYS A 175 6.94 7.59 5.75
C CYS A 175 7.38 7.54 4.27
N GLY A 176 8.52 8.15 3.91
CA GLY A 176 9.03 8.30 2.54
C GLY A 176 8.92 9.74 2.03
N CYS A 177 7.93 10.50 2.52
CA CYS A 177 7.70 11.88 2.12
C CYS A 177 8.86 12.80 2.56
N ILE A 178 9.40 13.60 1.63
CA ILE A 178 10.42 14.61 1.95
C ILE A 178 9.97 15.57 3.06
N PHE A 179 8.69 15.96 3.05
CA PHE A 179 8.09 16.86 4.04
C PHE A 179 7.83 16.19 5.42
N SER A 180 8.02 14.88 5.54
CA SER A 180 7.95 14.17 6.84
C SER A 180 9.31 13.80 7.39
N LYS A 181 10.38 13.96 6.61
CA LYS A 181 11.75 13.72 7.07
C LYS A 181 12.10 14.77 8.11
N LYS A 182 12.26 14.34 9.37
CA LYS A 182 12.83 15.17 10.43
C LYS A 182 14.35 15.09 10.29
N ASN A 183 15.01 16.24 10.26
CA ASN A 183 16.47 16.34 10.35
C ASN A 183 16.97 15.81 11.70
#